data_AF-A0A2T2YU64-F1
#
_entry.id   AF-A0A2T2YU64-F1
#
_cell.length_a   1.000
_cell.length_b   1.000
_cell.length_c   1.000
_cell.angle_alpha   90.00
_cell.angle_beta   90.00
_cell.angle_gamma   90.00
#
_symmetry.space_group_name_H-M   'P 1'
#
loop_
_entity.id
_entity.type
_entity.pdbx_description
1 polymer ?
#
loop_
_entity_poly.entity_id
_entity_poly.type
_entity_poly.pdbx_seq_one_letter_code
_entity_poly.pdbx_strand_id
1 'polypeptide(L)'
;MSTTDDNPDRVHIGGKTFERTTETNTTPEEMDEINAAFAAFEQRRKEIPEDQKFHLSDRYGGYDFEGTEYEDYVNEQRRKRHEGGQD
;
A
#
# COMPACT_ATOMS: atom_id res chain seq x y z
N MET A 1 34.55 6.99 12.16
CA MET A 1 33.79 8.25 12.10
C MET A 1 32.33 7.88 11.96
N SER A 2 31.51 8.15 12.98
CA SER A 2 30.08 7.83 13.00
C SER A 2 29.33 8.98 12.34
N THR A 3 28.75 8.74 11.17
CA THR A 3 27.79 9.68 10.55
C THR A 3 26.40 9.27 11.03
N THR A 4 26.02 9.72 12.22
CA THR A 4 24.63 9.62 12.64
C THR A 4 23.86 10.61 11.77
N ASP A 5 23.14 10.10 10.77
CA ASP A 5 22.21 10.87 9.93
C ASP A 5 20.98 11.15 10.82
N ASP A 6 21.05 12.22 11.62
CA ASP A 6 20.03 12.62 12.60
C ASP A 6 18.77 13.24 11.95
N ASN A 7 18.55 13.04 10.64
CA ASN A 7 17.34 13.50 9.97
C ASN A 7 16.23 12.43 10.14
N PRO A 8 15.19 12.67 10.99
CA PRO A 8 14.13 11.69 11.22
C PRO A 8 13.28 11.42 9.97
N ASP A 9 13.36 12.30 8.97
CA ASP A 9 12.67 12.13 7.70
C ASP A 9 13.48 11.28 6.71
N ARG A 10 14.70 10.86 7.03
CA ARG A 10 15.48 9.96 6.15
C ARG A 10 15.32 8.51 6.55
N VAL A 11 14.85 7.70 5.61
CA VAL A 11 14.68 6.25 5.77
C VAL A 11 15.60 5.53 4.81
N HIS A 12 16.37 4.57 5.32
CA HIS A 12 17.21 3.71 4.49
C HIS A 12 16.51 2.39 4.19
N ILE A 13 16.26 2.11 2.91
CA ILE A 13 15.62 0.86 2.46
C ILE A 13 16.49 0.26 1.35
N GLY A 14 17.00 -0.96 1.56
CA GLY A 14 17.77 -1.69 0.56
C GLY A 14 19.02 -0.94 0.04
N GLY A 15 19.74 -0.25 0.93
CA GLY A 15 20.95 0.51 0.56
C GLY A 15 20.69 1.84 -0.15
N LYS A 16 19.43 2.26 -0.28
CA LYS A 16 19.05 3.59 -0.77
C LYS A 16 18.51 4.44 0.38
N THR A 17 18.77 5.74 0.32
CA THR A 17 18.22 6.74 1.24
C THR A 17 17.00 7.38 0.60
N PHE A 18 15.89 7.40 1.34
CA PHE A 18 14.63 8.03 0.95
C PHE A 18 14.36 9.17 1.92
N GLU A 19 13.89 10.30 1.40
CA GLU A 19 13.36 11.39 2.22
C GLU A 19 11.84 11.22 2.29
N ARG A 20 11.34 10.98 3.50
CA ARG A 20 9.94 10.90 3.86
C ARG A 20 9.41 12.32 3.89
N THR A 21 8.61 12.68 2.89
CA THR A 21 7.83 13.92 2.95
C THR A 21 6.71 13.72 3.97
N THR A 22 6.87 14.31 5.16
CA THR A 22 5.84 14.34 6.22
C THR A 22 4.79 15.42 5.99
N GLU A 23 5.03 16.34 5.07
CA GLU A 23 4.05 17.34 4.63
C GLU A 23 3.05 16.74 3.63
N THR A 24 1.92 16.24 4.13
CA THR A 24 0.68 16.29 3.36
C THR A 24 0.11 17.70 3.49
N ASN A 25 0.46 18.58 2.55
CA ASN A 25 -0.16 19.90 2.39
C ASN A 25 -1.59 19.79 1.79
N THR A 26 -2.33 18.74 2.14
CA THR A 26 -3.68 18.49 1.64
C THR A 26 -4.66 19.05 2.65
N THR A 27 -5.40 20.07 2.23
CA THR A 27 -6.48 20.66 3.02
C THR A 27 -7.64 19.67 3.17
N PRO A 28 -8.53 19.84 4.17
CA PRO A 28 -9.72 19.01 4.30
C PRO A 28 -10.60 19.00 3.05
N GLU A 29 -10.71 20.15 2.37
CA GLU A 29 -11.49 20.29 1.14
C GLU A 29 -10.89 19.47 -0.01
N GLU A 30 -9.57 19.51 -0.18
CA GLU A 30 -8.87 18.67 -1.18
C GLU A 30 -8.98 17.19 -0.83
N MET A 31 -8.97 16.84 0.45
CA MET A 31 -9.17 15.44 0.88
C MET A 31 -10.59 14.96 0.57
N ASP A 32 -11.60 15.80 0.73
CA ASP A 32 -12.98 15.49 0.37
C ASP A 32 -13.14 15.32 -1.15
N GLU A 33 -12.47 16.15 -1.95
CA GLU A 33 -12.44 16.01 -3.42
C GLU A 33 -11.77 14.69 -3.85
N ILE A 34 -10.63 14.35 -3.24
CA ILE A 34 -9.92 13.09 -3.49
C ILE A 34 -10.82 11.89 -3.14
N ASN A 35 -11.49 11.94 -1.98
CA ASN A 35 -12.40 10.88 -1.54
C ASN A 35 -13.60 10.73 -2.48
N ALA A 36 -14.16 11.85 -2.96
CA ALA A 36 -15.25 11.84 -3.93
C ALA A 36 -14.81 11.24 -5.28
N ALA A 37 -13.62 11.61 -5.76
CA ALA A 37 -13.03 11.05 -6.98
C ALA A 37 -12.78 9.53 -6.85
N PHE A 38 -12.30 9.09 -5.69
CA PHE A 38 -12.08 7.67 -5.41
C PHE A 38 -13.40 6.89 -5.35
N ALA A 39 -14.43 7.44 -4.71
CA ALA A 39 -15.76 6.82 -4.66
C ALA A 39 -16.37 6.66 -6.06
N ALA A 40 -16.22 7.68 -6.93
CA ALA A 40 -16.67 7.61 -8.32
C ALA A 40 -15.89 6.56 -9.14
N PHE A 41 -14.58 6.44 -8.92
CA PHE A 41 -13.77 5.40 -9.53
C PHE A 41 -14.23 4.00 -9.11
N GLU A 42 -14.46 3.76 -7.82
CA GLU A 42 -14.92 2.47 -7.29
C GLU A 42 -16.31 2.07 -7.82
N GLN A 43 -17.21 3.04 -8.02
CA GLN A 43 -18.49 2.78 -8.69
C GLN A 43 -18.29 2.27 -10.11
N ARG A 44 -17.47 2.97 -10.91
CA ARG A 44 -17.17 2.55 -12.29
C ARG A 44 -16.51 1.18 -12.33
N ARG A 45 -15.63 0.88 -11.38
CA ARG A 45 -14.94 -0.42 -11.28
C ARG A 45 -15.91 -1.58 -11.03
N LYS A 46 -16.95 -1.37 -10.21
CA LYS A 46 -17.97 -2.39 -9.92
C LYS A 46 -18.84 -2.74 -11.12
N GLU A 47 -18.96 -1.83 -12.08
CA GLU A 47 -19.73 -2.04 -13.30
C GLU A 47 -18.95 -2.80 -14.38
N ILE A 48 -17.64 -2.99 -14.22
CA ILE A 48 -16.80 -3.71 -15.19
C ILE A 48 -17.17 -5.21 -15.17
N PRO A 49 -17.61 -5.77 -16.31
CA PRO A 49 -17.87 -7.21 -16.45
C PRO A 49 -16.63 -8.05 -16.14
N GLU A 50 -16.81 -9.25 -15.59
CA GLU A 50 -15.70 -10.12 -15.13
C GLU A 50 -14.70 -10.43 -16.26
N ASP A 51 -15.19 -10.67 -17.48
CA ASP A 51 -14.39 -10.95 -18.67
C ASP A 51 -13.56 -9.74 -19.15
N GLN A 52 -13.83 -8.55 -18.63
CA GLN A 52 -13.13 -7.30 -18.93
C GLN A 52 -12.24 -6.84 -17.78
N LYS A 53 -12.25 -7.55 -16.64
CA LYS A 53 -11.34 -7.27 -15.54
C LYS A 53 -9.93 -7.69 -15.97
N PHE A 54 -9.03 -6.71 -16.01
CA PHE A 54 -7.63 -6.98 -16.29
C PHE A 54 -6.98 -7.56 -15.04
N HIS A 55 -6.73 -8.87 -15.04
CA HIS A 55 -5.91 -9.51 -14.03
C HIS A 55 -4.43 -9.26 -14.35
N LEU A 56 -3.62 -9.04 -13.31
CA LEU A 56 -2.17 -8.94 -13.48
C LEU A 56 -1.66 -10.26 -14.08
N SER A 57 -0.89 -10.19 -15.16
CA SER A 57 -0.35 -11.38 -15.83
C SER A 57 0.39 -12.30 -14.87
N ASP A 58 0.46 -13.60 -15.10
CA ASP A 58 1.07 -14.59 -14.19
C ASP A 58 2.49 -14.25 -13.66
N ARG A 59 3.31 -13.53 -14.43
CA ARG A 59 4.63 -13.03 -13.99
C ARG A 59 4.54 -12.03 -12.81
N TYR A 60 3.42 -11.33 -12.69
CA TYR A 60 3.11 -10.29 -11.71
C TYR A 60 1.86 -10.58 -10.86
N GLY A 61 1.06 -11.58 -11.25
CA GLY A 61 -0.23 -11.94 -10.65
C GLY A 61 -0.51 -13.45 -10.60
N GLY A 62 0.49 -14.30 -10.89
CA GLY A 62 0.35 -15.77 -10.87
C GLY A 62 0.21 -16.37 -9.47
N TYR A 63 0.07 -15.51 -8.47
CA TYR A 63 -0.37 -15.87 -7.16
C TYR A 63 -1.45 -14.88 -6.73
N ASP A 64 -2.61 -15.01 -7.34
CA ASP A 64 -3.84 -14.71 -6.61
C ASP A 64 -3.91 -15.76 -5.49
N PHE A 65 -3.36 -15.41 -4.33
CA PHE A 65 -3.20 -16.34 -3.22
C PHE A 65 -4.52 -16.59 -2.48
N GLU A 66 -5.62 -15.96 -2.89
CA GLU A 66 -6.94 -16.12 -2.29
C GLU A 66 -7.33 -17.61 -2.20
N GLY A 67 -7.52 -18.11 -0.97
CA GLY A 67 -7.86 -19.48 -0.62
C GLY A 67 -6.68 -20.45 -0.49
N THR A 68 -5.43 -19.99 -0.56
CA THR A 68 -4.23 -20.86 -0.49
C THR A 68 -3.56 -20.84 0.90
N GLU A 69 -2.87 -21.92 1.27
CA GLU A 69 -2.08 -21.98 2.53
C GLU A 69 -1.04 -20.85 2.65
N TYR A 70 -0.59 -20.30 1.51
CA TYR A 70 0.30 -19.16 1.49
C TYR A 70 -0.39 -17.84 1.83
N GLU A 71 -1.66 -17.64 1.43
CA GLU A 71 -2.44 -16.50 1.92
C GLU A 71 -2.63 -16.57 3.43
N ASP A 72 -2.95 -17.74 3.97
CA ASP A 72 -3.08 -17.93 5.42
C ASP A 72 -1.79 -17.56 6.15
N TYR A 73 -0.64 -17.97 5.60
CA TYR A 73 0.67 -17.57 6.11
C TYR A 73 0.88 -16.04 6.06
N VAL A 74 0.59 -15.38 4.93
CA VAL A 74 0.74 -13.93 4.78
C VAL A 74 -0.21 -13.17 5.72
N ASN A 75 -1.45 -13.63 5.86
CA ASN A 75 -2.44 -13.06 6.78
C ASN A 75 -2.02 -13.25 8.24
N GLU A 76 -1.46 -14.40 8.59
CA GLU A 76 -0.88 -14.64 9.92
C GLU A 76 0.29 -13.69 10.20
N GLN A 77 1.18 -13.47 9.23
CA GLN A 77 2.30 -12.53 9.36
C GLN A 77 1.84 -11.07 9.46
N ARG A 78 0.73 -10.69 8.80
CA ARG A 78 0.11 -9.37 8.95
C ARG A 78 -0.49 -9.19 10.34
N ARG A 79 -1.22 -10.19 10.85
CA ARG A 79 -1.78 -10.19 12.20
C ARG A 79 -0.67 -10.07 13.26
N LYS A 80 0.42 -10.85 13.12
CA LYS A 80 1.58 -10.78 14.03
C LYS A 80 2.23 -9.40 14.07
N ARG A 81 2.33 -8.69 12.93
CA ARG A 81 2.82 -7.30 12.89
C ARG A 81 1.87 -6.33 13.57
N HIS A 82 0.56 -6.52 13.41
CA HIS A 82 -0.46 -5.69 14.03
C HIS A 82 -0.57 -5.92 15.56
N GLU A 83 -0.32 -7.14 16.03
CA GLU A 83 -0.26 -7.48 17.47
C GLU A 83 1.08 -7.10 18.11
N GLY A 84 2.15 -7.01 17.31
CA GLY A 84 3.51 -6.70 17.76
C GLY A 84 3.81 -5.22 18.00
N GLY A 85 2.88 -4.30 17.71
CA GLY A 85 2.97 -2.89 18.08
C GLY A 85 4.31 -2.23 17.73
N GLN A 86 4.75 -2.33 16.48
CA GLN A 86 5.79 -1.45 15.95
C GLN A 86 5.14 -0.50 14.94
N ASP A 87 4.69 0.63 15.49
CA ASP A 87 4.51 1.89 14.78
C ASP A 87 5.83 2.35 14.13
#